data_AF-A0A4Q5T4N7-F1
#
_entry.id   AF-A0A4Q5T4N7-F1
#
_cell.length_a   1.000
_cell.length_b   1.000
_cell.length_c   1.000
_cell.angle_alpha   90.00
_cell.angle_beta   90.00
_cell.angle_gamma   90.00
#
_symmetry.space_group_name_H-M   'P 1'
#
loop_
_entity.id
_entity.type
_entity.pdbx_description
1 polymer ?
#
loop_
_entity_poly.entity_id
_entity_poly.type
_entity_poly.pdbx_seq_one_letter_code
_entity_poly.pdbx_strand_id
1 'polypeptide(L)'
;MTVQGWGLILLFVALVAALAKPIGLWLFALYEGRRTPLHAVLGPVERGFYKLAGIDPTVEQSWRRYALHMLIFNLALLLFTYAVLRLQGVLPMNPRGLAGMSADGAFNTAISFTTNTNWQWYSGEVALSNLSQMLGLTIHNFLSAATGIAIAFA
;
A
#
# COMPACT_ATOMS: atom_id res chain seq x y z
N MET A 1 2.03 3.22 37.67
CA MET A 1 1.79 2.02 36.84
C MET A 1 0.69 1.21 37.51
N THR A 2 -0.49 1.07 36.89
CA THR A 2 -1.64 0.35 37.46
C THR A 2 -1.66 -1.11 36.99
N VAL A 3 -2.30 -2.01 37.75
CA VAL A 3 -2.47 -3.43 37.36
C VAL A 3 -3.21 -3.55 36.01
N GLN A 4 -4.19 -2.66 35.76
CA GLN A 4 -4.90 -2.58 34.49
C GLN A 4 -3.97 -2.25 33.31
N GLY A 5 -3.03 -1.31 33.50
CA GLY A 5 -2.05 -0.96 32.45
C GLY A 5 -1.14 -2.14 32.10
N TRP A 6 -0.64 -2.86 33.10
CA TRP A 6 0.14 -4.08 32.88
C TRP A 6 -0.66 -5.19 32.21
N GLY A 7 -1.93 -5.38 32.62
CA GLY A 7 -2.83 -6.34 32.00
C GLY A 7 -3.06 -6.06 30.52
N LEU A 8 -3.26 -4.79 30.14
CA LEU A 8 -3.42 -4.39 28.73
C LEU A 8 -2.17 -4.66 27.90
N ILE A 9 -0.98 -4.32 28.41
CA ILE A 9 0.29 -4.56 27.70
C ILE A 9 0.49 -6.06 27.48
N LEU A 10 0.31 -6.87 28.52
CA LEU A 10 0.49 -8.32 28.44
C LEU A 10 -0.50 -8.96 27.46
N LEU A 11 -1.77 -8.57 27.52
CA LEU A 11 -2.80 -9.08 26.61
C LEU A 11 -2.50 -8.68 25.16
N PHE A 12 -2.12 -7.42 24.92
CA PHE A 12 -1.75 -6.94 23.59
C PHE A 12 -0.58 -7.74 23.01
N VAL A 13 0.52 -7.87 23.76
CA VAL A 13 1.70 -8.62 23.32
C VAL A 13 1.37 -10.09 23.08
N ALA A 14 0.58 -10.72 23.95
CA ALA A 14 0.17 -12.11 23.80
C ALA A 14 -0.66 -12.32 22.51
N LEU A 15 -1.62 -11.43 22.23
CA LEU A 15 -2.42 -11.49 21.01
C LEU A 15 -1.58 -11.26 19.75
N VAL A 16 -0.67 -10.28 19.77
CA VAL A 16 0.25 -10.02 18.65
C VAL A 16 1.13 -11.23 18.39
N ALA A 17 1.74 -11.83 19.43
CA ALA A 17 2.58 -13.01 19.27
C ALA A 17 1.79 -14.23 18.75
N ALA A 18 0.56 -14.43 19.26
CA ALA A 18 -0.32 -15.51 18.84
C ALA A 18 -0.72 -15.39 17.35
N LEU A 19 -0.93 -14.17 16.85
CA LEU A 19 -1.28 -13.91 15.44
C LEU A 19 -0.06 -13.84 14.52
N ALA A 20 1.07 -13.32 15.00
CA ALA A 20 2.29 -13.17 14.21
C ALA A 20 2.85 -14.51 13.75
N LYS A 21 2.79 -15.55 14.59
CA LYS A 21 3.31 -16.89 14.24
C LYS A 21 2.60 -17.53 13.04
N PRO A 22 1.26 -17.70 13.02
CA PRO A 22 0.59 -18.31 11.86
C PRO A 22 0.73 -17.45 10.59
N ILE A 23 0.65 -16.12 10.71
CA ILE A 23 0.82 -15.22 9.56
C ILE A 23 2.26 -15.31 9.02
N GLY A 24 3.27 -15.32 9.90
CA GLY A 24 4.67 -15.43 9.51
C GLY A 24 5.00 -16.75 8.81
N LEU A 25 4.47 -17.87 9.31
CA LEU A 25 4.60 -19.18 8.66
C LEU A 25 3.93 -19.20 7.27
N TRP A 26 2.79 -18.52 7.13
CA TRP A 26 2.11 -18.41 5.86
C TRP A 26 2.88 -17.54 4.86
N LEU A 27 3.40 -16.38 5.28
CA LEU A 27 4.25 -15.54 4.45
C LEU A 27 5.51 -16.30 4.01
N PHE A 28 6.18 -16.99 4.92
CA PHE A 28 7.33 -17.82 4.59
C PHE A 28 6.99 -18.88 3.52
N ALA A 29 5.84 -19.57 3.65
CA ALA A 29 5.39 -20.50 2.63
C ALA A 29 5.12 -19.85 1.27
N LEU A 30 4.52 -18.66 1.26
CA LEU A 30 4.21 -17.91 0.05
C LEU A 30 5.49 -17.51 -0.70
N TYR A 31 6.48 -16.95 0.01
CA TYR A 31 7.73 -16.49 -0.60
C TYR A 31 8.68 -17.63 -1.00
N GLU A 32 8.59 -18.79 -0.36
CA GLU A 32 9.28 -20.02 -0.80
C GLU A 32 8.63 -20.63 -2.06
N GLY A 33 7.51 -20.07 -2.56
CA GLY A 33 6.80 -20.58 -3.73
C GLY A 33 6.02 -21.87 -3.48
N ARG A 34 5.74 -22.21 -2.21
CA ARG A 34 4.93 -23.39 -1.88
C ARG A 34 3.48 -23.18 -2.26
N ARG A 35 2.83 -24.23 -2.79
CA ARG A 35 1.40 -24.20 -3.10
C ARG A 35 0.59 -24.12 -1.80
N THR A 36 -0.14 -23.04 -1.62
CA THR A 36 -1.08 -22.85 -0.50
C THR A 36 -2.51 -23.15 -0.95
N PRO A 37 -3.46 -23.43 -0.03
CA PRO A 37 -4.88 -23.63 -0.39
C PRO A 37 -5.48 -22.45 -1.17
N LEU A 38 -5.01 -21.23 -0.90
CA LEU A 38 -5.42 -20.02 -1.61
C LEU A 38 -5.04 -20.04 -3.09
N HIS A 39 -3.96 -20.72 -3.50
CA HIS A 39 -3.61 -20.86 -4.91
C HIS A 39 -4.65 -21.66 -5.70
N ALA A 40 -5.40 -22.56 -5.06
CA ALA A 40 -6.44 -23.31 -5.74
C ALA A 40 -7.58 -22.38 -6.20
N VAL A 41 -7.91 -21.37 -5.38
CA VAL A 41 -9.01 -20.42 -5.64
C VAL A 41 -8.53 -19.19 -6.40
N LEU A 42 -7.41 -18.60 -5.99
CA LEU A 42 -6.89 -17.33 -6.51
C LEU A 42 -5.87 -17.52 -7.64
N GLY A 43 -5.29 -18.70 -7.81
CA GLY A 43 -4.29 -18.96 -8.86
C GLY A 43 -4.75 -18.64 -10.28
N PRO A 44 -6.01 -18.92 -10.69
CA PRO A 44 -6.50 -18.50 -12.01
C PRO A 44 -6.55 -16.98 -12.16
N VAL A 45 -6.92 -16.26 -11.10
CA VAL A 45 -6.99 -14.79 -11.08
C VAL A 45 -5.59 -14.20 -11.16
N GLU A 46 -4.67 -14.73 -10.36
CA GLU A 46 -3.25 -14.36 -10.38
C GLU A 46 -2.63 -14.55 -11.77
N ARG A 47 -2.83 -15.71 -12.40
CA ARG A 47 -2.37 -15.96 -13.78
C ARG A 47 -3.00 -15.00 -14.79
N GLY A 48 -4.24 -14.58 -14.56
CA GLY A 48 -4.89 -13.53 -15.36
C GLY A 48 -4.14 -12.20 -15.26
N PHE A 49 -3.82 -11.76 -14.04
CA PHE A 49 -3.04 -10.53 -13.82
C PHE A 49 -1.63 -10.64 -14.41
N TYR A 50 -0.93 -11.75 -14.22
CA TYR A 50 0.39 -11.95 -14.82
C TYR A 50 0.34 -11.87 -16.35
N LYS A 51 -0.65 -12.51 -16.98
CA LYS A 51 -0.82 -12.46 -18.44
C LYS A 51 -1.13 -11.05 -18.93
N LEU A 52 -2.01 -10.32 -18.25
CA LEU A 52 -2.36 -8.94 -18.62
C LEU A 52 -1.19 -7.97 -18.42
N ALA A 53 -0.36 -8.20 -17.41
CA ALA A 53 0.82 -7.41 -17.12
C ALA A 53 2.08 -7.86 -17.91
N GLY A 54 2.02 -8.97 -18.65
CA GLY A 54 3.16 -9.55 -19.34
C GLY A 54 4.26 -10.09 -18.41
N ILE A 55 3.89 -10.50 -17.20
CA ILE A 55 4.80 -11.03 -16.18
C ILE A 55 4.94 -12.54 -16.34
N ASP A 56 6.18 -13.02 -16.42
CA ASP A 56 6.50 -14.44 -16.28
C ASP A 56 6.97 -14.73 -14.84
N PRO A 57 6.16 -15.42 -14.02
CA PRO A 57 6.51 -15.69 -12.63
C PRO A 57 7.65 -16.72 -12.46
N THR A 58 8.09 -17.38 -13.53
CA THR A 58 9.23 -18.33 -13.49
C THR A 58 10.59 -17.65 -13.64
N VAL A 59 10.60 -16.38 -14.04
CA VAL A 59 11.83 -15.64 -14.30
C VAL A 59 12.24 -14.84 -13.08
N GLU A 60 13.42 -15.16 -12.53
CA GLU A 60 14.01 -14.39 -11.44
C GLU A 60 14.52 -13.02 -11.90
N GLN A 61 14.45 -12.04 -10.99
CA GLN A 61 14.99 -10.69 -11.22
C GLN A 61 16.32 -10.52 -10.50
N SER A 62 17.30 -9.91 -11.17
CA SER A 62 18.51 -9.44 -10.48
C SER A 62 18.18 -8.25 -9.59
N TRP A 63 18.94 -8.06 -8.51
CA TRP A 63 18.72 -6.96 -7.55
C TRP A 63 18.62 -5.57 -8.22
N ARG A 64 19.40 -5.33 -9.29
CA ARG A 64 19.38 -4.07 -10.04
C ARG A 64 18.05 -3.85 -10.75
N ARG A 65 17.52 -4.90 -11.40
CA ARG A 65 16.21 -4.84 -12.07
C ARG A 65 15.10 -4.65 -11.06
N TYR A 66 15.16 -5.40 -9.96
CA TYR A 66 14.18 -5.30 -8.88
C TYR A 66 14.10 -3.89 -8.29
N ALA A 67 15.25 -3.32 -7.90
CA ALA A 67 15.34 -1.97 -7.37
C ALA A 67 14.83 -0.92 -8.37
N LEU A 68 15.20 -1.03 -9.64
CA LEU A 68 14.75 -0.10 -10.68
C LEU A 68 13.23 -0.19 -10.90
N HIS A 69 12.66 -1.40 -11.03
CA HIS A 69 11.22 -1.60 -11.18
C HIS A 69 10.45 -1.03 -10.00
N MET A 70 10.93 -1.27 -8.77
CA MET A 70 10.35 -0.74 -7.55
C MET A 70 10.37 0.79 -7.53
N LEU A 71 11.48 1.43 -7.91
CA LEU A 71 11.59 2.88 -7.97
C LEU A 71 10.65 3.48 -9.01
N ILE A 72 10.60 2.90 -10.21
CA ILE A 72 9.71 3.35 -11.29
C ILE A 72 8.25 3.22 -10.87
N PHE A 73 7.87 2.09 -10.25
CA PHE A 73 6.52 1.85 -9.76
C PHE A 73 6.09 2.90 -8.73
N ASN A 74 6.94 3.19 -7.74
CA ASN A 74 6.63 4.18 -6.72
C ASN A 74 6.62 5.61 -7.27
N LEU A 75 7.50 5.94 -8.22
CA LEU A 75 7.46 7.22 -8.91
C LEU A 75 6.16 7.39 -9.70
N ALA A 76 5.69 6.34 -10.40
CA ALA A 76 4.43 6.38 -11.12
C ALA A 76 3.24 6.61 -10.18
N LEU A 77 3.19 5.91 -9.03
CA LEU A 77 2.15 6.12 -8.02
C LEU A 77 2.18 7.52 -7.39
N LEU A 78 3.38 8.05 -7.13
CA LEU A 78 3.56 9.41 -6.63
C LEU A 78 2.98 10.42 -7.63
N LEU A 79 3.37 10.33 -8.91
CA LEU A 79 2.90 11.25 -9.94
C LEU A 79 1.40 11.13 -10.18
N PHE A 80 0.87 9.90 -10.16
CA PHE A 80 -0.57 9.63 -10.24
C PHE A 80 -1.32 10.33 -9.11
N THR A 81 -0.86 10.16 -7.87
CA THR A 81 -1.49 10.75 -6.68
C THR A 81 -1.40 12.26 -6.68
N TYR A 82 -0.23 12.79 -7.05
CA TYR A 82 -0.04 14.22 -7.24
C TYR A 82 -1.05 14.80 -8.25
N ALA A 83 -1.22 14.14 -9.41
CA ALA A 83 -2.19 14.55 -10.41
C ALA A 83 -3.62 14.49 -9.88
N VAL A 84 -4.02 13.42 -9.19
CA VAL A 84 -5.36 13.29 -8.57
C VAL A 84 -5.62 14.44 -7.59
N LEU A 85 -4.66 14.79 -6.74
CA LEU A 85 -4.81 15.87 -5.75
C LEU A 85 -4.85 17.26 -6.40
N ARG A 86 -4.05 17.50 -7.43
CA ARG A 86 -4.05 18.76 -8.18
C ARG A 86 -5.33 18.95 -8.98
N LEU A 87 -5.87 17.87 -9.54
CA LEU A 87 -7.04 17.88 -10.41
C LEU A 87 -8.35 17.58 -9.69
N GLN A 88 -8.36 17.37 -8.37
CA GLN A 88 -9.57 16.95 -7.65
C GLN A 88 -10.80 17.86 -7.85
N GLY A 89 -10.58 19.14 -8.17
CA GLY A 89 -11.66 20.09 -8.44
C GLY A 89 -12.46 19.79 -9.72
N VAL A 90 -11.88 19.07 -10.68
CA VAL A 90 -12.56 18.66 -11.92
C VAL A 90 -12.86 17.16 -11.99
N LEU A 91 -12.37 16.39 -11.02
CA LEU A 91 -12.59 14.96 -10.94
C LEU A 91 -13.96 14.63 -10.32
N PRO A 92 -14.56 13.47 -10.68
CA PRO A 92 -15.85 13.05 -10.14
C PRO A 92 -15.77 12.74 -8.63
N MET A 93 -16.92 12.47 -8.01
CA MET A 93 -17.05 12.16 -6.57
C MET A 93 -16.51 13.27 -5.66
N ASN A 94 -16.74 14.52 -6.06
CA ASN A 94 -16.48 15.71 -5.27
C ASN A 94 -17.79 16.49 -4.99
N PRO A 95 -18.71 15.94 -4.18
CA PRO A 95 -20.02 16.56 -3.94
C PRO A 95 -19.93 17.92 -3.23
N ARG A 96 -18.79 18.20 -2.61
CA ARG A 96 -18.52 19.44 -1.86
C ARG A 96 -17.82 20.51 -2.69
N GLY A 97 -17.53 20.24 -3.97
CA GLY A 97 -16.87 21.19 -4.86
C GLY A 97 -15.49 21.64 -4.37
N LEU A 98 -14.75 20.76 -3.69
CA LEU A 98 -13.43 21.08 -3.14
C LEU A 98 -12.43 21.38 -4.26
N ALA A 99 -11.67 22.46 -4.13
CA ALA A 99 -10.69 22.85 -5.14
C ALA A 99 -9.49 21.89 -5.18
N GLY A 100 -8.73 21.97 -6.28
CA GLY A 100 -7.40 21.33 -6.38
C GLY A 100 -6.48 21.77 -5.25
N MET A 101 -5.84 20.82 -4.56
CA MET A 101 -4.92 21.14 -3.46
C MET A 101 -3.68 21.86 -3.99
N SER A 102 -3.09 22.80 -3.23
CA SER A 102 -1.91 23.56 -3.68
C SER A 102 -0.74 22.66 -4.12
N ALA A 103 0.16 23.16 -4.96
CA ALA A 103 1.22 22.35 -5.57
C ALA A 103 2.16 21.73 -4.51
N ASP A 104 2.63 22.54 -3.58
CA ASP A 104 3.42 22.14 -2.42
C ASP A 104 2.69 21.12 -1.54
N GLY A 105 1.42 21.38 -1.26
CA GLY A 105 0.58 20.50 -0.46
C GLY A 105 0.36 19.13 -1.10
N ALA A 106 -0.01 19.11 -2.38
CA ALA A 106 -0.22 17.90 -3.17
C ALA A 106 1.06 17.08 -3.28
N PHE A 107 2.21 17.74 -3.46
CA PHE A 107 3.49 17.06 -3.53
C PHE A 107 3.87 16.43 -2.18
N ASN A 108 3.75 17.17 -1.07
CA ASN A 108 4.01 16.65 0.26
C ASN A 108 3.14 15.43 0.58
N THR A 109 1.84 15.52 0.26
CA THR A 109 0.88 14.44 0.50
C THR A 109 1.19 13.22 -0.37
N ALA A 110 1.45 13.41 -1.67
CA ALA A 110 1.76 12.32 -2.57
C ALA A 110 3.03 11.58 -2.13
N ILE A 111 4.11 12.30 -1.81
CA ILE A 111 5.33 11.69 -1.27
C ILE A 111 5.02 10.93 0.00
N SER A 112 4.31 11.55 0.94
CA SER A 112 4.10 10.95 2.25
C SER A 112 3.34 9.62 2.19
N PHE A 113 2.39 9.47 1.26
CA PHE A 113 1.65 8.21 1.10
C PHE A 113 2.47 7.19 0.31
N THR A 114 3.19 7.61 -0.74
CA THR A 114 4.13 6.75 -1.47
C THR A 114 5.21 6.18 -0.54
N THR A 115 5.70 6.96 0.43
CA THR A 115 6.71 6.53 1.41
C THR A 115 6.13 5.82 2.64
N ASN A 116 4.85 5.41 2.60
CA ASN A 116 4.16 4.74 3.69
C ASN A 116 4.24 5.48 5.04
N THR A 117 4.35 6.81 5.00
CA THR A 117 4.48 7.67 6.19
C THR A 117 3.12 8.22 6.61
N ASN A 118 2.26 8.53 5.64
CA ASN A 118 0.90 9.04 5.83
C ASN A 118 0.83 10.29 6.75
N TRP A 119 1.86 11.14 6.70
CA TRP A 119 1.87 12.50 7.23
C TRP A 119 0.73 13.32 6.61
N GLN A 120 0.01 14.03 7.46
CA GLN A 120 -1.16 14.82 7.10
C GLN A 120 -1.01 16.20 7.72
N TRP A 121 -0.67 17.19 6.87
CA TRP A 121 -0.63 18.60 7.23
C TRP A 121 -1.99 19.31 7.04
N TYR A 122 -2.97 18.57 6.50
CA TYR A 122 -4.31 19.03 6.15
C TYR A 122 -5.37 18.31 6.99
N SER A 123 -6.58 18.88 7.10
CA SER A 123 -7.76 18.14 7.56
C SER A 123 -8.45 17.47 6.38
N GLY A 124 -8.56 16.14 6.42
CA GLY A 124 -9.06 15.33 5.31
C GLY A 124 -10.50 15.66 4.94
N GLU A 125 -11.31 16.07 5.91
CA GLU A 125 -12.68 16.48 5.70
C GLU A 125 -12.76 17.74 4.85
N VAL A 126 -11.89 18.72 5.02
CA VAL A 126 -12.00 19.98 4.26
C VAL A 126 -11.11 20.03 3.02
N ALA A 127 -10.06 19.22 2.98
CA ALA A 127 -9.05 19.29 1.92
C ALA A 127 -9.26 18.29 0.78
N LEU A 128 -9.95 17.15 1.02
CA LEU A 128 -9.98 16.03 0.08
C LEU A 128 -11.38 15.64 -0.37
N SER A 129 -11.54 15.45 -1.68
CA SER A 129 -12.70 14.81 -2.28
C SER A 129 -12.78 13.31 -1.93
N ASN A 130 -13.96 12.71 -2.09
CA ASN A 130 -14.12 11.27 -1.86
C ASN A 130 -13.27 10.45 -2.83
N LEU A 131 -13.14 10.90 -4.09
CA LEU A 131 -12.26 10.25 -5.06
C LEU A 131 -10.80 10.31 -4.64
N SER A 132 -10.33 11.46 -4.15
CA SER A 132 -8.95 11.63 -3.70
C SER A 132 -8.64 10.70 -2.53
N GLN A 133 -9.56 10.53 -1.58
CA GLN A 133 -9.38 9.56 -0.50
C GLN A 133 -9.38 8.11 -1.02
N MET A 134 -10.33 7.76 -1.89
CA MET A 134 -10.51 6.39 -2.37
C MET A 134 -9.43 5.93 -3.35
N LEU A 135 -9.14 6.73 -4.38
CA LEU A 135 -8.19 6.38 -5.44
C LEU A 135 -6.83 7.04 -5.27
N GLY A 136 -6.75 8.21 -4.64
CA GLY A 136 -5.47 8.88 -4.41
C GLY A 136 -4.72 8.30 -3.22
N LEU A 137 -5.38 8.16 -2.07
CA LEU A 137 -4.72 7.82 -0.81
C LEU A 137 -4.85 6.35 -0.44
N THR A 138 -6.04 5.76 -0.53
CA THR A 138 -6.29 4.40 -0.07
C THR A 138 -5.48 3.37 -0.83
N ILE A 139 -5.18 3.60 -2.11
CA ILE A 139 -4.31 2.71 -2.89
C ILE A 139 -2.92 2.55 -2.25
N HIS A 140 -2.37 3.60 -1.63
CA HIS A 140 -1.06 3.54 -0.99
C HIS A 140 -1.07 2.68 0.26
N ASN A 141 -2.17 2.65 1.00
CA ASN A 141 -2.30 1.78 2.18
C ASN A 141 -2.11 0.29 1.83
N PHE A 142 -2.26 -0.08 0.55
CA PHE A 142 -1.91 -1.39 0.04
C PHE A 142 -0.55 -1.41 -0.66
N LEU A 143 -0.33 -0.49 -1.62
CA LEU A 143 0.81 -0.57 -2.53
C LEU A 143 2.13 -0.18 -1.89
N SER A 144 2.15 0.80 -0.97
CA SER A 144 3.38 1.20 -0.27
C SER A 144 3.77 0.14 0.77
N ALA A 145 2.79 -0.43 1.48
CA ALA A 145 2.99 -1.57 2.37
C ALA A 145 3.47 -2.82 1.61
N ALA A 146 2.82 -3.16 0.49
CA ALA A 146 3.22 -4.29 -0.36
C ALA A 146 4.65 -4.12 -0.88
N THR A 147 5.02 -2.91 -1.30
CA THR A 147 6.39 -2.59 -1.71
C THR A 147 7.37 -2.85 -0.56
N GLY A 148 7.08 -2.37 0.64
CA GLY A 148 7.95 -2.57 1.81
C GLY A 148 8.14 -4.05 2.17
N ILE A 149 7.06 -4.84 2.15
CA ILE A 149 7.13 -6.28 2.37
C ILE A 149 7.94 -6.94 1.24
N ALA A 150 7.67 -6.59 -0.02
CA ALA A 150 8.37 -7.16 -1.16
C ALA A 150 9.88 -6.91 -1.13
N ILE A 151 10.35 -5.75 -0.64
CA ILE A 151 11.79 -5.49 -0.45
C ILE A 151 12.37 -6.33 0.69
N ALA A 152 11.64 -6.51 1.79
CA ALA A 152 12.13 -7.28 2.94
C ALA A 152 12.39 -8.76 2.61
N PHE A 153 11.77 -9.28 1.54
CA PHE A 153 11.94 -10.65 1.05
C PHE A 153 12.85 -10.77 -0.19
N ALA A 154 13.27 -9.66 -0.80
CA ALA A 154 14.02 -9.63 -2.06
C ALA A 154 15.50 -9.99 -1.91
#